data_AF-A0A2T2T6X6-F1
#
_entry.id   AF-A0A2T2T6X6-F1
#
_cell.length_a   1.000
_cell.length_b   1.000
_cell.length_c   1.000
_cell.angle_alpha   90.00
_cell.angle_beta   90.00
_cell.angle_gamma   90.00
#
_symmetry.space_group_name_H-M   'P 1'
#
loop_
_entity.id
_entity.type
_entity.pdbx_description
1 polymer ?
#
loop_
_entity_poly.entity_id
_entity_poly.type
_entity_poly.pdbx_seq_one_letter_code
_entity_poly.pdbx_strand_id
1 'polypeptide(L)'
;MLLPIGDEDPHRDSPAYVMWVLLLANVAVFFLVQQAGGNEAFDYGWSVIPREITTGADLTATQTVEAKSGRGVEIPQAPGPSPIYWTILTAMFMHGGWLHLGGNMLYL
;
A
#
# COMPACT_ATOMS: atom_id res chain seq x y z
N MET A 1 16.06 -6.13 25.81
CA MET A 1 15.62 -6.56 24.46
C MET A 1 15.78 -5.36 23.53
N LEU A 2 16.52 -5.47 22.42
CA LEU A 2 16.76 -4.32 21.51
C LEU A 2 15.56 -4.01 20.60
N LEU A 3 14.73 -5.01 20.32
CA LEU A 3 13.47 -4.90 19.57
C LEU A 3 12.40 -5.77 20.26
N PRO A 4 11.33 -5.19 20.83
CA PRO A 4 10.22 -5.97 21.38
C PRO A 4 9.35 -6.52 20.24
N ILE A 5 9.36 -7.85 20.09
CA ILE A 5 8.66 -8.57 19.00
C ILE A 5 7.32 -9.16 19.48
N GLY A 6 7.07 -9.24 20.78
CA GLY A 6 5.80 -9.76 21.29
C GLY A 6 5.66 -9.65 22.81
N ASP A 7 4.43 -9.87 23.25
CA ASP A 7 4.01 -9.99 24.65
C ASP A 7 3.57 -11.45 24.91
N GLU A 8 3.73 -11.91 26.14
CA GLU A 8 3.16 -13.18 26.61
C GLU A 8 1.67 -12.96 26.91
N ASP A 9 0.81 -13.50 26.05
CA ASP A 9 -0.64 -13.47 26.28
C ASP A 9 -1.13 -14.86 26.76
N PRO A 10 -1.23 -15.08 28.09
CA PRO A 10 -1.60 -16.38 28.66
C PRO A 10 -3.07 -16.76 28.45
N HIS A 11 -3.90 -15.90 27.84
CA HIS A 11 -5.35 -16.11 27.69
C HIS A 11 -5.83 -16.21 26.24
N ARG A 12 -4.92 -16.48 25.29
CA ARG A 12 -5.31 -16.65 23.88
C ARG A 12 -5.92 -18.04 23.63
N ASP A 13 -7.23 -18.15 23.84
CA ASP A 13 -7.98 -19.40 23.67
C ASP A 13 -8.37 -19.73 22.20
N SER A 14 -8.15 -18.81 21.26
CA SER A 14 -8.50 -18.99 19.84
C SER A 14 -7.37 -18.61 18.87
N PRO A 15 -7.24 -19.27 17.69
CA PRO A 15 -6.32 -18.82 16.64
C PRO A 15 -6.62 -17.38 16.20
N ALA A 16 -5.57 -16.62 15.89
CA ALA A 16 -5.69 -15.22 15.45
C ALA A 16 -6.13 -15.12 13.98
N TYR A 17 -7.36 -15.54 13.66
CA TYR A 17 -7.86 -15.63 12.28
C TYR A 17 -7.76 -14.30 11.51
N VAL A 18 -8.11 -13.18 12.15
CA VAL A 18 -8.04 -11.85 11.51
C VAL A 18 -6.61 -11.50 11.11
N MET A 19 -5.65 -11.71 12.01
CA MET A 19 -4.22 -11.52 11.74
C MET A 19 -3.76 -12.40 10.57
N TRP A 20 -4.12 -13.69 10.56
CA TRP A 20 -3.77 -14.58 9.45
C TRP A 20 -4.35 -14.12 8.11
N VAL A 21 -5.61 -13.70 8.09
CA VAL A 21 -6.26 -13.20 6.87
C VAL A 21 -5.59 -11.93 6.37
N LEU A 22 -5.33 -10.97 7.26
CA LEU A 22 -4.65 -9.73 6.89
C LEU A 22 -3.22 -10.00 6.42
N LEU A 23 -2.48 -10.89 7.09
CA LEU A 23 -1.13 -11.26 6.70
C LEU A 23 -1.10 -11.87 5.31
N LEU A 24 -1.99 -12.85 5.05
CA LEU A 24 -2.10 -13.48 3.75
C LEU A 24 -2.53 -12.48 2.66
N ALA A 25 -3.45 -11.57 2.96
CA ALA A 25 -3.89 -10.55 2.01
C ALA A 25 -2.74 -9.60 1.61
N ASN A 26 -1.98 -9.10 2.58
CA ASN A 26 -0.83 -8.23 2.33
C ASN A 26 0.24 -8.93 1.46
N VAL A 27 0.58 -10.17 1.82
CA VAL A 27 1.55 -10.99 1.05
C VAL A 27 1.01 -11.29 -0.36
N ALA A 28 -0.27 -11.65 -0.49
CA ALA A 28 -0.87 -11.95 -1.78
C ALA A 28 -0.88 -10.73 -2.71
N VAL A 29 -1.26 -9.54 -2.23
CA VAL A 29 -1.24 -8.31 -3.03
C VAL A 29 0.18 -7.98 -3.49
N PHE A 30 1.17 -8.06 -2.60
CA PHE A 30 2.56 -7.75 -2.95
C PHE A 30 3.13 -8.68 -4.03
N PHE A 31 2.93 -10.00 -3.91
CA PHE A 31 3.50 -10.95 -4.85
C PHE A 31 2.68 -11.13 -6.13
N LEU A 32 1.34 -11.21 -6.01
CA LEU A 32 0.48 -11.54 -7.15
C LEU A 32 0.10 -10.32 -7.98
N VAL A 33 -0.01 -9.14 -7.35
CA VAL A 33 -0.50 -7.92 -8.02
C VAL A 33 0.63 -6.92 -8.25
N GLN A 34 1.39 -6.56 -7.21
CA GLN A 34 2.54 -5.65 -7.34
C GLN A 34 3.78 -6.33 -7.96
N GLN A 35 3.77 -7.65 -8.17
CA GLN A 35 4.87 -8.43 -8.72
C GLN A 35 6.19 -8.21 -7.95
N ALA A 36 6.10 -8.21 -6.62
CA ALA A 36 7.20 -7.91 -5.70
C ALA A 36 7.82 -6.51 -5.89
N GLY A 37 7.00 -5.52 -6.28
CA GLY A 37 7.41 -4.15 -6.54
C GLY A 37 7.87 -3.90 -7.98
N GLY A 38 7.63 -4.84 -8.90
CA GLY A 38 7.95 -4.69 -10.32
C GLY A 38 6.82 -4.10 -11.17
N ASN A 39 5.60 -4.00 -10.63
CA ASN A 39 4.43 -3.52 -11.37
C ASN A 39 4.14 -2.04 -11.10
N GLU A 40 4.98 -1.16 -11.66
CA GLU A 40 4.86 0.29 -11.47
C GLU A 40 3.49 0.83 -11.92
N ALA A 41 2.90 0.28 -13.00
CA ALA A 41 1.59 0.73 -13.49
C ALA A 41 0.47 0.49 -12.47
N PHE A 42 0.51 -0.64 -11.75
CA PHE A 42 -0.43 -0.89 -10.66
C PHE A 42 -0.17 0.07 -9.49
N ASP A 43 1.11 0.29 -9.15
CA ASP A 43 1.48 1.18 -8.05
C ASP A 43 1.00 2.61 -8.29
N TYR A 44 1.16 3.14 -9.51
CA TYR A 44 0.70 4.48 -9.86
C TYR A 44 -0.83 4.62 -9.97
N GLY A 45 -1.56 3.55 -10.30
CA GLY A 45 -3.02 3.62 -10.42
C GLY A 45 -3.80 3.29 -9.15
N TRP A 46 -3.26 2.45 -8.28
CA TRP A 46 -3.99 1.93 -7.10
C TRP A 46 -3.54 2.54 -5.78
N SER A 47 -2.51 3.39 -5.80
CA SER A 47 -2.13 4.23 -4.67
C SER A 47 -3.19 5.28 -4.36
N VAL A 48 -3.33 5.66 -3.09
CA VAL A 48 -4.27 6.71 -2.70
C VAL A 48 -3.68 8.11 -2.96
N ILE A 49 -4.36 8.91 -3.78
CA ILE A 49 -3.96 10.29 -4.09
C ILE A 49 -5.01 11.27 -3.51
N PRO A 50 -4.63 12.20 -2.60
CA PRO A 50 -5.58 13.11 -1.96
C PRO A 50 -6.44 13.95 -2.93
N ARG A 51 -5.88 14.33 -4.08
CA ARG A 51 -6.61 15.06 -5.13
C ARG A 51 -7.73 14.22 -5.74
N GLU A 52 -7.48 12.94 -5.99
CA GLU A 52 -8.49 12.03 -6.53
C GLU A 52 -9.61 11.79 -5.53
N ILE A 53 -9.27 11.66 -4.25
CA ILE A 53 -10.27 11.51 -3.18
C ILE A 53 -11.13 12.78 -3.01
N THR A 54 -10.51 13.96 -3.04
CA THR A 54 -11.26 15.22 -2.83
C THR A 54 -12.09 15.64 -4.05
N THR A 55 -11.75 15.17 -5.25
CA THR A 55 -12.46 15.54 -6.49
C THR A 55 -13.31 14.41 -7.08
N GLY A 56 -13.08 13.16 -6.66
CA GLY A 56 -13.70 11.97 -7.26
C GLY A 56 -13.22 11.65 -8.68
N ALA A 57 -12.16 12.32 -9.16
CA ALA A 57 -11.64 12.19 -10.51
C ALA A 57 -10.28 11.48 -10.50
N ASP A 58 -10.17 10.40 -11.28
CA ASP A 58 -8.95 9.62 -11.50
C ASP A 58 -7.93 10.38 -12.36
N LEU A 59 -6.68 10.42 -11.93
CA LEU A 59 -5.57 11.05 -12.67
C LEU A 59 -4.90 9.98 -13.53
N THR A 60 -5.19 9.97 -14.82
CA THR A 60 -4.66 8.93 -15.73
C THR A 60 -3.48 9.39 -16.60
N ALA A 61 -3.17 10.68 -16.57
CA ALA A 61 -2.09 11.28 -17.36
C ALA A 61 -0.93 11.72 -16.47
N THR A 62 0.28 11.74 -17.03
CA THR A 62 1.48 12.23 -16.35
C THR A 62 1.25 13.61 -15.74
N GLN A 63 1.56 13.76 -14.46
CA GLN A 63 1.46 15.02 -13.73
C GLN A 63 2.86 15.56 -13.46
N THR A 64 3.09 16.84 -13.76
CA THR A 64 4.33 17.53 -13.37
C THR A 64 4.10 18.22 -12.02
N VAL A 65 4.87 17.83 -11.01
CA VAL A 65 4.84 18.45 -9.68
C VAL A 65 6.17 19.13 -9.37
N GLU A 66 6.10 20.28 -8.71
CA GLU A 66 7.31 20.98 -8.27
C GLU A 66 7.85 20.31 -7.00
N ALA A 67 9.04 19.73 -7.07
CA ALA A 67 9.70 19.20 -5.89
C ALA A 67 10.19 20.34 -5.00
N LYS A 68 10.43 20.06 -3.72
CA LYS A 68 11.03 21.03 -2.76
C LYS A 68 12.38 21.61 -3.22
N SER A 69 13.04 20.96 -4.18
CA SER A 69 14.29 21.41 -4.80
C SER A 69 14.10 22.45 -5.93
N GLY A 70 12.86 22.82 -6.25
CA GLY A 70 12.51 23.70 -7.38
C GLY A 70 12.61 23.04 -8.76
N ARG A 71 12.85 21.72 -8.82
CA ARG A 71 12.80 20.96 -10.07
C ARG A 71 11.41 20.38 -10.29
N GLY A 72 10.91 20.45 -11.53
CA GLY A 72 9.73 19.71 -11.94
C GLY A 72 10.02 18.21 -11.97
N VAL A 73 9.19 17.42 -11.30
CA VAL A 73 9.21 15.95 -11.32
C VAL A 73 7.96 15.48 -12.04
N GLU A 74 8.16 14.62 -13.03
CA GLU A 74 7.07 13.97 -13.74
C GLU A 74 6.66 12.70 -12.99
N ILE A 75 5.38 12.60 -12.68
CA ILE A 75 4.77 11.42 -12.04
C ILE A 75 3.91 10.74 -13.11
N PRO A 76 4.29 9.55 -13.59
CA PRO A 76 3.57 8.83 -14.65
C PRO A 76 2.34 8.14 -14.05
N GLN A 77 1.27 8.91 -13.82
CA GLN A 77 0.03 8.36 -13.28
C GLN A 77 -0.56 7.29 -14.21
N ALA A 78 -1.28 6.35 -13.62
CA ALA A 78 -1.92 5.24 -14.33
C ALA A 78 -3.39 5.12 -13.91
N PRO A 79 -4.26 4.48 -14.73
CA PRO A 79 -5.67 4.33 -14.39
C PRO A 79 -5.90 3.56 -13.09
N GLY A 80 -6.72 4.13 -12.21
CA GLY A 80 -7.12 3.52 -10.95
C GLY A 80 -8.45 2.75 -11.01
N PRO A 81 -8.91 2.24 -9.86
CA PRO A 81 -10.21 1.59 -9.78
C PRO A 81 -11.36 2.57 -10.00
N SER A 82 -12.52 2.06 -10.43
CA SER A 82 -13.76 2.82 -10.49
C SER A 82 -14.80 2.20 -9.54
N PRO A 83 -15.34 2.95 -8.56
CA PRO A 83 -15.00 4.33 -8.18
C PRO A 83 -13.59 4.49 -7.58
N ILE A 84 -12.97 5.66 -7.78
CA ILE A 84 -11.59 5.95 -7.35
C ILE A 84 -11.40 5.87 -5.82
N TYR A 85 -12.48 6.05 -5.05
CA TYR A 85 -12.48 5.94 -3.59
C TYR A 85 -12.05 4.57 -3.06
N TRP A 86 -12.08 3.51 -3.89
CA TRP A 86 -11.58 2.19 -3.49
C TRP A 86 -10.10 2.21 -3.09
N THR A 87 -9.31 3.15 -3.61
CA THR A 87 -7.89 3.31 -3.27
C THR A 87 -7.67 3.54 -1.77
N ILE A 88 -8.63 4.12 -1.04
CA ILE A 88 -8.55 4.29 0.43
C ILE A 88 -8.38 2.94 1.13
N LEU A 89 -9.08 1.90 0.66
CA LEU A 89 -9.03 0.56 1.23
C LEU A 89 -7.92 -0.27 0.58
N THR A 90 -7.84 -0.27 -0.75
CA THR A 90 -6.90 -1.16 -1.46
C THR A 90 -5.45 -0.75 -1.25
N ALA A 91 -5.15 0.54 -1.10
CA ALA A 91 -3.79 1.00 -0.84
C ALA A 91 -3.25 0.55 0.54
N MET A 92 -4.12 0.17 1.49
CA MET A 92 -3.67 -0.38 2.79
C MET A 92 -2.91 -1.70 2.66
N PHE A 93 -3.08 -2.42 1.54
CA PHE A 93 -2.41 -3.69 1.28
C PHE A 93 -1.20 -3.55 0.35
N MET A 94 -0.95 -2.36 -0.19
CA MET A 94 0.17 -2.08 -1.09
C MET A 94 1.43 -1.74 -0.31
N HIS A 95 2.58 -2.19 -0.81
CA HIS A 95 3.87 -1.96 -0.17
C HIS A 95 4.90 -1.43 -1.17
N GLY A 96 5.61 -0.37 -0.78
CA GLY A 96 6.65 0.27 -1.60
C GLY A 96 7.99 -0.46 -1.66
N GLY A 97 8.04 -1.75 -1.28
CA GLY A 97 9.25 -2.57 -1.34
C GLY A 97 9.38 -3.57 -0.19
N TRP A 98 10.41 -4.42 -0.28
CA TRP A 98 10.66 -5.54 0.63
C TRP A 98 10.77 -5.15 2.10
N LEU A 99 11.55 -4.10 2.40
CA LEU A 99 11.73 -3.64 3.78
C LEU A 99 10.44 -3.07 4.36
N HIS A 100 9.62 -2.42 3.53
CA HIS A 100 8.33 -1.89 3.94
C HIS A 100 7.35 -3.03 4.27
N LEU A 101 7.24 -4.04 3.39
CA LEU A 101 6.42 -5.24 3.66
C LEU A 101 6.90 -5.98 4.91
N GLY A 102 8.18 -6.32 4.98
CA GLY A 102 8.74 -7.06 6.10
C GLY A 102 8.59 -6.32 7.44
N GLY A 103 8.77 -4.99 7.42
CA GLY A 103 8.53 -4.14 8.59
C GLY A 103 7.08 -4.18 9.06
N ASN A 104 6.10 -4.06 8.16
CA ASN A 104 4.68 -4.14 8.53
C ASN A 104 4.30 -5.52 9.05
N MET A 105 4.77 -6.60 8.42
CA MET A 105 4.41 -7.96 8.83
C MET A 105 4.98 -8.35 10.21
N LEU A 106 6.02 -7.67 10.69
CA LEU A 106 6.56 -7.88 12.04
C LEU A 106 5.61 -7.40 13.14
N TYR A 107 4.72 -6.44 12.84
CA TYR A 107 3.86 -5.76 13.81
C TYR A 107 2.35 -5.86 13.49
N LEU A 108 1.97 -6.73 12.56
CA LEU A 108 0.57 -6.99 12.20
C LEU A 108 -0.11 -7.91 13.22
#